data_AF-A0A7H8NK41-F1
#
_entry.id   AF-A0A7H8NK41-F1
#
_cell.length_a   1.000
_cell.length_b   1.000
_cell.length_c   1.000
_cell.angle_alpha   90.00
_cell.angle_beta   90.00
_cell.angle_gamma   90.00
#
_symmetry.space_group_name_H-M   'P 1'
#
loop_
_entity.id
_entity.type
_entity.pdbx_description
1 polymer ?
#
loop_
_entity_poly.entity_id
_entity_poly.type
_entity_poly.pdbx_seq_one_letter_code
_entity_poly.pdbx_strand_id
1 'polypeptide(L)'
;MPTPARTPFTFCYAVVLLATGLFILWGDPGTVHGALEGSSSDASNLAHRPLFALVTSGIWVAGGLTSPSIALFPFVLGALERRVGAWRTAAVFALGHVLATLFTELPVAAAVASGHLPPSSLDRLDYGISYGLLASLAALAGLLMRGVRWAVLVSLGAVLALDLIELADPLTNWGHVLAVLIGLACWSPLRSRSTPHPEQR
;
A
#
# COMPACT_ATOMS: atom_id res chain seq x y z
N MET A 1 -15.91 7.30 -10.33
CA MET A 1 -14.55 7.85 -10.40
C MET A 1 -14.30 8.82 -9.25
N PRO A 2 -13.06 8.92 -8.73
CA PRO A 2 -12.71 9.89 -7.69
C PRO A 2 -12.94 11.33 -8.17
N THR A 3 -13.37 12.21 -7.27
CA THR A 3 -13.51 13.65 -7.57
C THR A 3 -12.96 14.45 -6.39
N PRO A 4 -12.38 15.64 -6.61
CA PRO A 4 -11.79 16.44 -5.53
C PRO A 4 -12.82 16.83 -4.45
N ALA A 5 -14.10 16.97 -4.82
CA ALA A 5 -15.16 17.34 -3.88
C ALA A 5 -15.67 16.18 -3.00
N ARG A 6 -15.60 14.93 -3.49
CA ARG A 6 -16.16 13.76 -2.77
C ARG A 6 -15.11 12.81 -2.21
N THR A 7 -13.93 12.77 -2.85
CA THR A 7 -12.82 11.88 -2.49
C THR A 7 -11.49 12.61 -2.69
N PRO A 8 -11.24 13.71 -1.96
CA PRO A 8 -10.05 14.54 -2.13
C PRO A 8 -8.74 13.76 -1.97
N PHE A 9 -8.64 12.85 -1.00
CA PHE A 9 -7.41 12.06 -0.78
C PHE A 9 -7.12 11.16 -1.98
N THR A 10 -8.10 10.35 -2.38
CA THR A 10 -7.97 9.44 -3.53
C THR A 10 -7.68 10.20 -4.81
N PHE A 11 -8.34 11.35 -5.02
CA PHE A 11 -8.15 12.16 -6.21
C PHE A 11 -6.72 12.74 -6.29
N CYS A 12 -6.27 13.43 -5.24
CA CYS A 12 -4.93 14.02 -5.21
C CYS A 12 -3.85 12.95 -5.35
N TYR A 13 -4.02 11.82 -4.67
CA TYR A 13 -3.06 10.73 -4.75
C TYR A 13 -3.07 10.05 -6.13
N ALA A 14 -4.24 9.85 -6.75
CA ALA A 14 -4.31 9.35 -8.12
C ALA A 14 -3.60 10.28 -9.12
N VAL A 15 -3.69 11.60 -8.94
CA VAL A 15 -2.93 12.56 -9.76
C VAL A 15 -1.43 12.39 -9.57
N VAL A 16 -0.96 12.20 -8.33
CA VAL A 16 0.45 11.92 -8.05
C VAL A 16 0.88 10.62 -8.75
N LEU A 17 0.12 9.53 -8.60
CA LEU A 17 0.44 8.23 -9.22
C LEU A 17 0.41 8.29 -10.75
N LEU A 18 -0.49 9.09 -11.33
CA LEU A 18 -0.51 9.32 -12.76
C LEU A 18 0.73 10.08 -13.21
N ALA A 19 1.11 11.14 -12.49
CA ALA A 19 2.30 11.93 -12.81
C ALA A 19 3.58 11.09 -12.71
N THR A 20 3.76 10.33 -11.63
CA THR A 20 4.91 9.44 -11.46
C THR A 20 4.90 8.27 -12.43
N GLY A 21 3.72 7.74 -12.78
CA GLY A 21 3.58 6.71 -13.81
C GLY A 21 3.91 7.22 -15.21
N LEU A 22 3.52 8.45 -15.57
CA LEU A 22 3.92 9.09 -16.83
C LEU A 22 5.42 9.39 -16.86
N PHE A 23 6.00 9.78 -15.72
CA PHE A 23 7.44 9.93 -15.58
C PHE A 23 8.18 8.62 -15.82
N ILE A 24 7.69 7.48 -15.29
CA ILE A 24 8.25 6.15 -15.60
C ILE A 24 8.12 5.83 -17.10
N LEU A 25 6.97 6.16 -17.71
CA LEU A 25 6.68 5.80 -19.10
C LEU A 25 7.52 6.58 -20.12
N TRP A 26 7.82 7.85 -19.84
CA TRP A 26 8.47 8.76 -20.79
C TRP A 26 9.84 9.27 -20.35
N GLY A 27 10.24 9.01 -19.11
CA GLY A 27 11.53 9.42 -18.57
C GLY A 27 12.69 8.60 -19.15
N ASP A 28 13.87 9.22 -19.15
CA ASP A 28 15.12 8.50 -19.42
C ASP A 28 15.34 7.38 -18.39
N PRO A 29 15.68 6.14 -18.80
CA PRO A 29 15.81 5.00 -17.90
C PRO A 29 16.76 5.22 -16.72
N GLY A 30 17.89 5.91 -16.92
CA GLY A 30 18.85 6.18 -15.84
C GLY A 30 18.29 7.17 -14.82
N THR A 31 17.60 8.20 -15.30
CA THR A 31 16.93 9.18 -14.45
C THR A 31 15.77 8.56 -13.66
N VAL A 32 14.99 7.70 -14.31
CA VAL A 32 13.90 6.96 -13.65
C VAL A 32 14.45 6.02 -12.59
N HIS A 33 15.51 5.26 -12.92
CA HIS A 33 16.13 4.34 -11.98
C HIS A 33 16.67 5.07 -10.74
N GLY A 34 17.44 6.16 -10.92
CA GLY A 34 17.94 6.94 -9.79
C GLY A 34 16.84 7.58 -8.95
N ALA A 35 15.70 7.96 -9.55
CA ALA A 35 14.54 8.45 -8.82
C ALA A 35 13.88 7.34 -7.97
N LEU A 36 13.78 6.12 -8.51
CA LEU A 36 13.26 4.95 -7.80
C LEU A 36 14.21 4.53 -6.67
N GLU A 37 15.51 4.43 -6.93
CA GLU A 37 16.55 4.17 -5.92
C GLU A 37 16.52 5.19 -4.80
N GLY A 38 16.48 6.49 -5.11
CA GLY A 38 16.43 7.54 -4.09
C GLY A 38 15.11 7.64 -3.32
N SER A 39 14.04 7.03 -3.84
CA SER A 39 12.70 7.05 -3.22
C SER A 39 12.34 5.74 -2.53
N SER A 40 13.11 4.68 -2.75
CA SER A 40 12.87 3.34 -2.26
C SER A 40 12.86 3.30 -0.73
N SER A 41 12.04 2.43 -0.18
CA SER A 41 12.01 2.11 1.24
C SER A 41 12.85 0.89 1.59
N ASP A 42 13.86 0.57 0.77
CA ASP A 42 14.86 -0.44 1.10
C ASP A 42 15.56 -0.15 2.45
N ALA A 43 16.14 -1.20 3.03
CA ALA A 43 16.81 -1.13 4.32
C ALA A 43 17.90 -0.05 4.40
N SER A 44 18.63 0.20 3.31
CA SER A 44 19.67 1.24 3.23
C SER A 44 19.06 2.63 3.41
N ASN A 45 18.04 2.97 2.63
CA ASN A 45 17.32 4.24 2.68
C ASN A 45 16.56 4.42 4.01
N LEU A 46 15.96 3.36 4.54
CA LEU A 46 15.30 3.39 5.85
C LEU A 46 16.28 3.71 7.00
N ALA A 47 17.50 3.20 6.93
CA ALA A 47 18.52 3.48 7.95
C ALA A 47 18.96 4.96 7.95
N HIS A 48 18.99 5.59 6.79
CA HIS A 48 19.48 6.97 6.65
C HIS A 48 18.38 8.04 6.71
N ARG A 49 17.22 7.78 6.08
CA ARG A 49 16.13 8.76 5.91
C ARG A 49 14.76 8.09 6.03
N PRO A 50 14.41 7.51 7.20
CA PRO A 50 13.25 6.62 7.35
C PRO A 50 11.92 7.27 6.94
N LEU A 51 11.65 8.48 7.41
CA LEU A 51 10.39 9.17 7.11
C LEU A 51 10.27 9.54 5.63
N PHE A 52 11.38 9.94 5.00
CA PHE A 52 11.41 10.28 3.58
C PHE A 52 11.15 9.03 2.75
N ALA A 53 11.93 7.98 2.99
CA ALA A 53 11.83 6.70 2.29
C ALA A 53 10.42 6.11 2.36
N LEU A 54 9.80 6.07 3.54
CA LEU A 54 8.43 5.57 3.73
C LEU A 54 7.38 6.38 2.95
N VAL A 55 7.54 7.70 2.86
CA VAL A 55 6.58 8.57 2.16
C VAL A 55 6.78 8.48 0.66
N THR A 56 8.03 8.55 0.19
CA THR A 56 8.34 8.57 -1.24
C THR A 56 8.21 7.20 -1.88
N SER A 57 8.41 6.09 -1.16
CA SER A 57 8.21 4.76 -1.74
C SER A 57 6.75 4.52 -2.11
N GLY A 58 5.83 5.18 -1.39
CA GLY A 58 4.40 5.12 -1.65
C GLY A 58 3.91 5.94 -2.85
N ILE A 59 4.72 6.79 -3.50
CA ILE A 59 4.25 7.57 -4.67
C ILE A 59 4.53 6.88 -6.01
N TRP A 60 5.10 5.68 -5.98
CA TRP A 60 5.44 4.89 -7.16
C TRP A 60 4.51 3.69 -7.30
N VAL A 61 4.41 3.15 -8.51
CA VAL A 61 3.73 1.88 -8.75
C VAL A 61 4.67 0.93 -9.49
N ALA A 62 5.00 -0.19 -8.84
CA ALA A 62 5.73 -1.28 -9.47
C ALA A 62 4.93 -1.79 -10.69
N GLY A 63 5.60 -1.90 -11.84
CA GLY A 63 4.98 -2.21 -13.13
C GLY A 63 4.31 -1.02 -13.84
N GLY A 64 4.43 0.20 -13.31
CA GLY A 64 3.99 1.43 -13.96
C GLY A 64 2.47 1.53 -14.19
N LEU A 65 2.08 2.26 -15.23
CA LEU A 65 0.67 2.54 -15.55
C LEU A 65 -0.15 1.31 -15.97
N THR A 66 0.52 0.23 -16.39
CA THR A 66 -0.13 -1.04 -16.76
C THR A 66 -0.36 -1.96 -15.57
N SER A 67 0.12 -1.60 -14.38
CA SER A 67 -0.03 -2.40 -13.17
C SER A 67 -1.50 -2.54 -12.75
N PRO A 68 -1.94 -3.74 -12.33
CA PRO A 68 -3.27 -3.92 -11.74
C PRO A 68 -3.54 -2.99 -10.55
N SER A 69 -2.50 -2.59 -9.81
CA SER A 69 -2.63 -1.67 -8.68
C SER A 69 -3.12 -0.29 -9.10
N ILE A 70 -2.65 0.25 -10.24
CA ILE A 70 -3.13 1.54 -10.78
C ILE A 70 -4.62 1.46 -11.10
N ALA A 71 -5.04 0.38 -11.76
CA ALA A 71 -6.44 0.19 -12.13
C ALA A 71 -7.33 0.07 -10.88
N LEU A 72 -6.90 -0.69 -9.87
CA LEU A 72 -7.70 -0.99 -8.68
C LEU A 72 -7.76 0.18 -7.68
N PHE A 73 -6.69 0.97 -7.58
CA PHE A 73 -6.53 2.08 -6.63
C PHE A 73 -7.74 3.03 -6.54
N PRO A 74 -8.20 3.68 -7.63
CA PRO A 74 -9.29 4.65 -7.54
C PRO A 74 -10.63 4.04 -7.12
N PHE A 75 -10.85 2.75 -7.40
CA PHE A 75 -12.07 2.05 -7.00
C PHE A 75 -12.04 1.73 -5.51
N VAL A 76 -10.91 1.19 -5.01
CA VAL A 76 -10.77 0.78 -3.61
C VAL A 76 -10.74 1.98 -2.69
N LEU A 77 -9.76 2.88 -2.86
CA LEU A 77 -9.60 4.04 -1.97
C LEU A 77 -10.77 4.99 -2.13
N GLY A 78 -11.28 5.19 -3.34
CA GLY A 78 -12.45 6.04 -3.55
C GLY A 78 -13.69 5.48 -2.85
N ALA A 79 -13.90 4.15 -2.87
CA ALA A 79 -15.03 3.53 -2.16
C ALA A 79 -14.85 3.57 -0.64
N LEU A 80 -13.63 3.39 -0.14
CA LEU A 80 -13.32 3.50 1.28
C LEU A 80 -13.52 4.95 1.75
N GLU A 81 -12.96 5.92 1.03
CA GLU A 81 -13.06 7.34 1.34
C GLU A 81 -14.49 7.87 1.37
N ARG A 82 -15.35 7.41 0.46
CA ARG A 82 -16.78 7.77 0.52
C ARG A 82 -17.49 7.23 1.76
N ARG A 83 -16.99 6.16 2.37
CA ARG A 83 -17.62 5.51 3.53
C ARG A 83 -17.07 5.98 4.87
N VAL A 84 -15.77 6.30 4.92
CA VAL A 84 -15.08 6.64 6.19
C VAL A 84 -14.39 8.01 6.16
N GLY A 85 -14.40 8.71 5.03
CA GLY A 85 -13.74 10.00 4.86
C GLY A 85 -12.26 9.89 4.52
N ALA A 86 -11.70 11.03 4.08
CA ALA A 86 -10.35 11.16 3.55
C ALA A 86 -9.29 10.75 4.58
N TRP A 87 -9.35 11.33 5.78
CA TRP A 87 -8.36 11.11 6.84
C TRP A 87 -8.24 9.63 7.25
N ARG A 88 -9.39 8.95 7.39
CA ARG A 88 -9.41 7.54 7.81
C ARG A 88 -8.92 6.62 6.71
N THR A 89 -9.20 6.96 5.46
CA THR A 89 -8.67 6.24 4.29
C THR A 89 -7.15 6.39 4.21
N ALA A 90 -6.66 7.62 4.36
CA ALA A 90 -5.22 7.91 4.40
C ALA A 90 -4.52 7.17 5.54
N ALA A 91 -5.13 7.14 6.74
CA ALA A 91 -4.58 6.44 7.89
C ALA A 91 -4.50 4.92 7.66
N VAL A 92 -5.55 4.28 7.11
CA VAL A 92 -5.52 2.84 6.79
C VAL A 92 -4.45 2.53 5.75
N PHE A 93 -4.38 3.34 4.69
CA PHE A 93 -3.36 3.19 3.66
C PHE A 93 -1.95 3.32 4.26
N ALA A 94 -1.70 4.38 5.03
CA ALA A 94 -0.39 4.64 5.64
C ALA A 94 0.01 3.56 6.65
N LEU A 95 -0.92 3.07 7.48
CA LEU A 95 -0.67 1.97 8.41
C LEU A 95 -0.28 0.69 7.67
N GLY A 96 -1.03 0.34 6.63
CA GLY A 96 -0.73 -0.82 5.79
C GLY A 96 0.63 -0.71 5.13
N HIS A 97 0.91 0.44 4.51
CA HIS A 97 2.18 0.75 3.84
C HIS A 97 3.37 0.66 4.80
N VAL A 98 3.36 1.48 5.85
CA VAL A 98 4.49 1.62 6.77
C VAL A 98 4.77 0.33 7.53
N LEU A 99 3.74 -0.31 8.10
CA LEU A 99 3.97 -1.50 8.92
C LEU A 99 4.39 -2.71 8.07
N ALA A 100 3.86 -2.85 6.86
CA ALA A 100 4.30 -3.92 5.94
C ALA A 100 5.75 -3.70 5.50
N THR A 101 6.11 -2.48 5.08
CA THR A 101 7.50 -2.14 4.73
C THR A 101 8.47 -2.38 5.88
N LEU A 102 8.15 -1.93 7.10
CA LEU A 102 9.01 -2.18 8.26
C LEU A 102 9.13 -3.67 8.56
N PHE A 103 8.07 -4.45 8.38
CA PHE A 103 8.09 -5.88 8.58
C PHE A 103 8.96 -6.63 7.56
N THR A 104 9.05 -6.15 6.33
CA THR A 104 9.91 -6.76 5.30
C THR A 104 11.37 -6.33 5.41
N GLU A 105 11.62 -5.05 5.67
CA GLU A 105 12.96 -4.47 5.57
C GLU A 105 13.79 -4.59 6.86
N LEU A 106 13.17 -4.56 8.05
CA LEU A 106 13.91 -4.74 9.30
C LEU A 106 14.58 -6.12 9.41
N PRO A 107 13.94 -7.24 9.03
CA PRO A 107 14.61 -8.54 8.96
C PRO A 107 15.77 -8.57 7.97
N VAL A 108 15.65 -7.90 6.81
CA VAL A 108 16.76 -7.79 5.84
C VAL A 108 17.94 -7.07 6.46
N ALA A 109 17.71 -5.91 7.08
CA ALA A 109 18.75 -5.17 7.78
C ALA A 109 19.43 -6.00 8.87
N ALA A 110 18.65 -6.73 9.68
CA ALA A 110 19.17 -7.60 10.73
C ALA A 110 19.97 -8.79 10.19
N ALA A 111 19.51 -9.40 9.09
CA ALA A 111 20.20 -10.51 8.44
C ALA A 111 21.53 -10.08 7.83
N VAL A 112 21.61 -8.89 7.23
CA VAL A 112 22.88 -8.31 6.76
C VAL A 112 23.81 -7.99 7.94
N ALA A 113 23.30 -7.34 8.99
CA ALA A 113 24.09 -6.99 10.16
C ALA A 113 24.66 -8.22 10.91
N SER A 114 23.98 -9.37 10.82
CA SER A 114 24.41 -10.64 11.40
C SER A 114 25.21 -11.53 10.43
N GLY A 115 25.50 -11.05 9.22
CA GLY A 115 26.30 -11.77 8.22
C GLY A 115 25.57 -12.91 7.48
N HIS A 116 24.24 -13.02 7.61
CA HIS A 116 23.42 -14.03 6.92
C HIS A 116 23.05 -13.63 5.49
N LEU A 117 23.11 -12.34 5.15
CA LEU A 117 22.88 -11.80 3.80
C LEU A 117 24.04 -10.90 3.35
N PRO A 118 24.31 -10.81 2.03
CA PRO A 118 25.31 -9.90 1.50
C PRO A 118 24.88 -8.43 1.69
N PRO A 119 25.83 -7.48 1.81
CA PRO A 119 25.51 -6.06 1.97
C PRO A 119 24.60 -5.48 0.87
N SER A 120 24.72 -5.98 -0.37
CA SER A 120 23.87 -5.58 -1.49
C SER A 120 22.38 -5.86 -1.28
N SER A 121 22.01 -6.71 -0.32
CA SER A 121 20.61 -6.93 0.03
C SER A 121 19.95 -5.72 0.67
N LEU A 122 20.73 -4.76 1.20
CA LEU A 122 20.20 -3.51 1.76
C LEU A 122 19.64 -2.56 0.69
N ASP A 123 20.09 -2.68 -0.55
CA ASP A 123 19.70 -1.82 -1.67
C ASP A 123 18.67 -2.50 -2.59
N ARG A 124 17.97 -3.52 -2.07
CA ARG A 124 16.87 -4.19 -2.78
C ARG A 124 15.68 -3.24 -2.86
N LEU A 125 15.45 -2.67 -4.04
CA LEU A 125 14.34 -1.73 -4.28
C LEU A 125 13.00 -2.22 -3.71
N ASP A 126 12.47 -1.46 -2.77
CA ASP A 126 11.13 -1.64 -2.20
C ASP A 126 10.34 -0.35 -2.41
N TYR A 127 9.42 -0.35 -3.37
CA TYR A 127 8.54 0.77 -3.63
C TYR A 127 7.23 0.30 -4.20
N GLY A 128 6.18 1.08 -4.00
CA GLY A 128 4.86 0.74 -4.49
C GLY A 128 3.75 1.13 -3.53
N ILE A 129 2.54 1.18 -4.07
CA ILE A 129 1.31 1.38 -3.31
C ILE A 129 0.68 0.07 -2.80
N SER A 130 1.25 -1.09 -3.16
CA SER A 130 0.56 -2.39 -3.01
C SER A 130 0.18 -2.68 -1.56
N TYR A 131 1.07 -2.41 -0.59
CA TYR A 131 0.76 -2.61 0.83
C TYR A 131 -0.41 -1.73 1.29
N GLY A 132 -0.34 -0.43 1.06
CA GLY A 132 -1.43 0.48 1.42
C GLY A 132 -2.74 0.17 0.69
N LEU A 133 -2.67 -0.25 -0.58
CA LEU A 133 -3.82 -0.62 -1.39
C LEU A 133 -4.51 -1.89 -0.87
N LEU A 134 -3.74 -2.94 -0.55
CA LEU A 134 -4.27 -4.20 -0.02
C LEU A 134 -4.86 -4.03 1.38
N ALA A 135 -4.19 -3.26 2.24
CA ALA A 135 -4.75 -2.87 3.54
C ALA A 135 -6.09 -2.12 3.38
N SER A 136 -6.15 -1.19 2.43
CA SER A 136 -7.38 -0.43 2.13
C SER A 136 -8.49 -1.34 1.57
N LEU A 137 -8.15 -2.30 0.72
CA LEU A 137 -9.11 -3.28 0.18
C LEU A 137 -9.68 -4.18 1.28
N ALA A 138 -8.81 -4.71 2.14
CA ALA A 138 -9.20 -5.53 3.28
C ALA A 138 -10.07 -4.73 4.27
N ALA A 139 -9.73 -3.47 4.55
CA ALA A 139 -10.55 -2.59 5.37
C ALA A 139 -11.92 -2.30 4.74
N LEU A 140 -11.95 -2.01 3.43
CA LEU A 140 -13.18 -1.79 2.67
C LEU A 140 -14.10 -3.02 2.73
N ALA A 141 -13.56 -4.24 2.64
CA ALA A 141 -14.35 -5.47 2.73
C ALA A 141 -15.18 -5.55 4.02
N GLY A 142 -14.68 -5.00 5.13
CA GLY A 142 -15.42 -4.85 6.38
C GLY A 142 -16.70 -4.03 6.22
N LEU A 143 -16.73 -3.06 5.31
CA LEU A 143 -17.88 -2.17 5.11
C LEU A 143 -18.87 -2.68 4.05
N LEU A 144 -18.55 -3.79 3.36
CA LEU A 144 -19.39 -4.39 2.33
C LEU A 144 -20.43 -5.37 2.93
N MET A 145 -21.47 -5.65 2.14
CA MET A 145 -22.45 -6.70 2.41
C MET A 145 -21.76 -8.07 2.54
N ARG A 146 -22.32 -8.95 3.37
CA ARG A 146 -21.67 -10.22 3.76
C ARG A 146 -21.22 -11.08 2.57
N GLY A 147 -22.04 -11.23 1.53
CA GLY A 147 -21.66 -11.99 0.33
C GLY A 147 -20.46 -11.39 -0.42
N VAL A 148 -20.51 -10.08 -0.69
CA VAL A 148 -19.43 -9.36 -1.38
C VAL A 148 -18.14 -9.34 -0.55
N ARG A 149 -18.25 -9.18 0.78
CA ARG A 149 -17.11 -9.25 1.69
C ARG A 149 -16.36 -10.56 1.54
N TRP A 150 -17.08 -11.69 1.61
CA TRP A 150 -16.44 -13.00 1.50
C TRP A 150 -15.88 -13.25 0.11
N ALA A 151 -16.57 -12.81 -0.96
CA ALA A 151 -16.01 -12.87 -2.30
C ALA A 151 -14.66 -12.13 -2.39
N VAL A 152 -14.59 -10.88 -1.90
CA VAL A 152 -13.34 -10.10 -1.88
C VAL A 152 -12.25 -10.79 -1.06
N LEU A 153 -12.56 -11.26 0.15
CA LEU A 153 -11.55 -11.86 1.03
C LEU A 153 -11.06 -13.22 0.54
N VAL A 154 -11.94 -14.04 -0.03
CA VAL A 154 -11.55 -15.33 -0.62
C VAL A 154 -10.71 -15.11 -1.87
N SER A 155 -11.11 -14.20 -2.76
CA SER A 155 -10.29 -13.86 -3.93
C SER A 155 -8.93 -13.31 -3.53
N LEU A 156 -8.88 -12.41 -2.55
CA LEU A 156 -7.63 -11.85 -2.03
C LEU A 156 -6.76 -12.94 -1.39
N GLY A 157 -7.35 -13.79 -0.55
CA GLY A 157 -6.63 -14.92 0.06
C GLY A 157 -6.11 -15.93 -0.98
N ALA A 158 -6.85 -16.18 -2.05
CA ALA A 158 -6.42 -17.07 -3.13
C ALA A 158 -5.21 -16.51 -3.89
N VAL A 159 -5.23 -15.20 -4.23
CA VAL A 159 -4.09 -14.53 -4.87
C VAL A 159 -2.85 -14.60 -3.98
N LEU A 160 -2.98 -14.23 -2.69
CA LEU A 160 -1.85 -14.28 -1.76
C LEU A 160 -1.30 -15.71 -1.56
N ALA A 161 -2.18 -16.72 -1.54
CA ALA A 161 -1.75 -18.10 -1.44
C ALA A 161 -0.98 -18.56 -2.69
N LEU A 162 -1.42 -18.15 -3.88
CA LEU A 162 -0.69 -18.43 -5.13
C LEU A 162 0.68 -17.75 -5.12
N ASP A 163 0.75 -16.46 -4.77
CA ASP A 163 2.02 -15.72 -4.69
C ASP A 163 3.00 -16.40 -3.70
N LEU A 164 2.51 -16.83 -2.54
CA LEU A 164 3.31 -17.57 -1.55
C LEU A 164 3.77 -18.96 -2.01
N ILE A 165 3.04 -19.61 -2.92
CA ILE A 165 3.43 -20.90 -3.50
C ILE A 165 4.49 -20.68 -4.59
N GLU A 166 4.34 -19.63 -5.41
CA GLU A 166 5.25 -19.30 -6.50
C GLU A 166 6.60 -18.76 -6.00
N LEU A 167 6.62 -18.10 -4.83
CA LEU A 167 7.83 -17.57 -4.18
C LEU A 167 8.68 -16.66 -5.09
N ALA A 168 8.05 -15.97 -6.04
CA ALA A 168 8.74 -15.05 -6.95
C ALA A 168 9.38 -13.86 -6.23
N ASP A 169 8.71 -13.33 -5.20
CA ASP A 169 9.25 -12.33 -4.27
C ASP A 169 8.73 -12.58 -2.83
N PRO A 170 9.38 -13.48 -2.08
CA PRO A 170 8.85 -13.94 -0.78
C PRO A 170 8.68 -12.82 0.25
N LEU A 171 9.59 -11.82 0.28
CA LEU A 171 9.49 -10.70 1.20
C LEU A 171 8.25 -9.87 0.89
N THR A 172 8.07 -9.52 -0.39
CA THR A 172 6.90 -8.74 -0.81
C THR A 172 5.59 -9.48 -0.54
N ASN A 173 5.56 -10.79 -0.78
CA ASN A 173 4.38 -11.63 -0.56
C ASN A 173 3.97 -11.65 0.92
N TRP A 174 4.93 -11.78 1.84
CA TRP A 174 4.65 -11.69 3.27
C TRP A 174 4.23 -10.28 3.69
N GLY A 175 4.80 -9.24 3.09
CA GLY A 175 4.35 -7.86 3.25
C GLY A 175 2.89 -7.66 2.83
N HIS A 176 2.46 -8.27 1.72
CA HIS A 176 1.06 -8.23 1.29
C HIS A 176 0.12 -8.93 2.28
N VAL A 177 0.51 -10.09 2.82
CA VAL A 177 -0.27 -10.78 3.87
C VAL A 177 -0.43 -9.89 5.10
N LEU A 178 0.66 -9.29 5.58
CA LEU A 178 0.59 -8.42 6.75
C LEU A 178 -0.28 -7.18 6.48
N ALA A 179 -0.15 -6.57 5.31
CA ALA A 179 -0.98 -5.43 4.90
C ALA A 179 -2.48 -5.77 4.95
N VAL A 180 -2.87 -6.96 4.47
CA VAL A 180 -4.25 -7.44 4.58
C VAL A 180 -4.68 -7.60 6.04
N LEU A 181 -3.85 -8.22 6.88
CA LEU A 181 -4.15 -8.38 8.31
C LEU A 181 -4.35 -7.03 9.02
N ILE A 182 -3.53 -6.02 8.69
CA ILE A 182 -3.69 -4.65 9.20
C ILE A 182 -5.03 -4.06 8.78
N GLY A 183 -5.40 -4.22 7.50
CA GLY A 183 -6.70 -3.77 6.99
C GLY A 183 -7.89 -4.44 7.69
N LEU A 184 -7.79 -5.74 7.98
CA LEU A 184 -8.79 -6.48 8.75
C LEU A 184 -8.89 -5.97 10.20
N ALA A 185 -7.75 -5.70 10.84
CA ALA A 185 -7.70 -5.13 12.19
C ALA A 185 -8.39 -3.74 12.26
N CYS A 186 -8.43 -3.01 11.15
CA CYS A 186 -9.11 -1.72 11.07
C CYS A 186 -10.65 -1.81 11.08
N TRP A 187 -11.27 -2.99 10.98
CA TRP A 187 -12.72 -3.10 10.88
C TRP A 187 -13.48 -2.54 12.09
N SER A 188 -13.03 -2.87 13.30
CA SER A 188 -13.67 -2.41 14.54
C SER A 188 -13.69 -0.88 14.65
N PRO A 189 -12.53 -0.18 14.56
CA PRO A 189 -12.53 1.28 14.65
C PRO A 189 -13.31 1.93 13.51
N LEU A 190 -13.27 1.38 12.28
CA LEU A 190 -14.02 1.92 11.14
C LEU A 190 -15.54 1.84 11.32
N ARG A 191 -16.06 0.84 12.04
CA ARG A 191 -17.49 0.69 12.32
C ARG A 191 -17.97 1.48 13.54
N SER A 192 -17.15 1.60 14.58
CA SER A 192 -17.58 2.14 15.88
C SER A 192 -17.86 3.64 15.89
N ARG A 193 -17.45 4.39 14.86
CA ARG A 193 -17.60 5.85 14.78
C ARG A 193 -18.56 6.32 13.68
N SER A 194 -19.34 5.40 13.12
CA SER A 194 -20.35 5.70 12.07
C SER A 194 -21.77 5.81 12.63
N THR A 195 -21.95 5.75 13.95
CA THR A 195 -23.23 6.08 14.61
C THR A 195 -23.36 7.59 14.75
N PRO A 196 -24.31 8.25 14.07
CA PRO A 196 -24.68 9.61 14.39
C PRO A 196 -25.24 9.64 15.82
N HIS A 197 -24.85 10.65 16.59
CA HIS A 197 -25.51 10.98 17.84
C HIS A 197 -26.97 11.36 17.50
N PRO A 198 -28.01 10.77 18.12
CA PRO A 198 -29.36 11.30 17.97
C PRO A 198 -29.37 12.69 18.62
N GLU A 199 -29.51 13.73 17.82
CA GLU A 199 -29.89 15.06 18.32
C GLU A 199 -31.22 14.92 19.05
N GLN A 200 -31.18 15.03 20.38
CA GLN A 200 -32.35 15.40 21.16
C GLN A 200 -32.55 16.90 21.00
N ARG A 201 -33.56 17.31 20.22
CA ARG A 201 -34.34 18.54 20.43
C ARG A 201 -35.67 18.47 19.69
#